data_AF-A0A645ISF4-F1
#
_entry.id   AF-A0A645ISF4-F1
#
_cell.length_a   1.000
_cell.length_b   1.000
_cell.length_c   1.000
_cell.angle_alpha   90.00
_cell.angle_beta   90.00
_cell.angle_gamma   90.00
#
_symmetry.space_group_name_H-M   'P 1'
#
loop_
_entity.id
_entity.type
_entity.pdbx_description
1 polymer ?
#
loop_
_entity_poly.entity_id
_entity_poly.type
_entity_poly.pdbx_seq_one_letter_code
_entity_poly.pdbx_strand_id
1 'polypeptide(L)'
;MQFDGIVKNRLKIKATISNARHFLEIQKEFGSFYNYTLSFFPDNKPIINSLKSLKEAPAFSPVSDAMSKDMKKRGFKFFGSTICYAHLQASGFINDHLEGCEWKYAK
;
A
#
# COMPACT_ATOMS: atom_id res chain seq x y z
N MET A 1 4.23 22.32 -14.45
CA MET A 1 4.19 21.18 -15.41
C MET A 1 5.34 21.31 -16.42
N GLN A 2 6.53 21.70 -15.98
CA GLN A 2 7.70 21.94 -16.85
C GLN A 2 8.84 20.96 -16.57
N PHE A 3 8.81 20.26 -15.43
CA PHE A 3 9.80 19.24 -15.09
C PHE A 3 9.53 17.94 -15.84
N ASP A 4 10.56 17.40 -16.51
CA ASP A 4 10.45 16.22 -17.39
C ASP A 4 10.67 14.89 -16.67
N GLY A 5 11.23 14.89 -15.45
CA GLY A 5 11.49 13.68 -14.67
C GLY A 5 10.27 13.07 -13.98
N ILE A 6 9.04 13.48 -14.33
CA ILE A 6 7.80 12.98 -13.72
C ILE A 6 6.69 12.75 -14.75
N VAL A 7 5.72 11.91 -14.37
CA VAL A 7 4.45 11.79 -15.10
C VAL A 7 3.67 13.11 -15.00
N LYS A 8 3.51 13.82 -16.12
CA LYS A 8 2.83 15.13 -16.22
C LYS A 8 1.31 15.03 -16.18
N ASN A 9 0.77 14.44 -15.11
CA ASN A 9 -0.67 14.41 -14.84
C ASN A 9 -1.00 15.36 -13.67
N ARG A 10 -1.75 16.43 -13.96
CA ARG A 10 -2.06 17.48 -12.98
C ARG A 10 -2.81 16.95 -11.75
N LEU A 11 -3.70 15.97 -11.93
CA LEU A 11 -4.47 15.39 -10.82
C LEU A 11 -3.60 14.50 -9.93
N LYS A 12 -2.70 13.69 -10.51
CA LYS A 12 -1.74 12.88 -9.76
C LYS A 12 -0.77 13.76 -8.96
N ILE A 13 -0.26 14.85 -9.55
CA ILE A 13 0.63 15.79 -8.86
C ILE A 13 -0.09 16.46 -7.67
N LYS A 14 -1.32 16.95 -7.87
CA LYS A 14 -2.13 17.52 -6.78
C LYS A 14 -2.43 16.49 -5.69
N ALA A 15 -2.72 15.24 -6.08
CA ALA A 15 -2.95 14.14 -5.16
C ALA A 15 -1.74 13.88 -4.28
N THR A 16 -0.52 13.88 -4.81
CA THR A 16 0.71 13.70 -4.01
C THR A 16 0.81 14.74 -2.89
N ILE A 17 0.55 16.02 -3.18
CA ILE A 17 0.58 17.09 -2.18
C ILE A 17 -0.52 16.89 -1.12
N SER A 18 -1.74 16.55 -1.54
CA SER A 18 -2.86 16.30 -0.63
C SER A 18 -2.60 15.09 0.27
N ASN A 19 -2.12 13.99 -0.32
CA ASN A 19 -1.80 12.75 0.39
C ASN A 19 -0.69 12.97 1.42
N ALA A 20 0.34 13.78 1.10
CA ALA A 20 1.40 14.11 2.05
C ALA A 20 0.88 14.84 3.29
N ARG A 21 -0.10 15.74 3.14
CA ARG A 21 -0.74 16.42 4.29
C ARG A 21 -1.50 15.42 5.16
N HIS A 22 -2.32 14.57 4.55
CA HIS A 22 -3.09 13.57 5.30
C HIS A 22 -2.21 12.49 5.95
N PHE A 23 -1.07 12.17 5.35
CA PHE A 23 -0.07 11.28 5.93
C PHE A 23 0.47 11.83 7.26
N LEU A 24 0.77 13.13 7.33
CA LEU A 24 1.21 13.77 8.58
C LEU A 24 0.13 13.70 9.67
N GLU A 25 -1.15 13.86 9.32
CA GLU A 25 -2.24 13.72 10.28
C GLU A 25 -2.38 12.28 10.79
N ILE A 26 -2.22 11.27 9.93
CA ILE A 26 -2.17 9.86 10.35
C ILE A 26 -1.00 9.63 11.31
N GLN A 27 0.18 10.17 11.02
CA GLN A 27 1.32 10.01 11.93
C GLN A 27 1.07 10.63 13.30
N LYS A 28 0.37 11.76 13.39
CA LYS A 28 -0.02 12.35 14.68
C LYS A 28 -1.01 11.47 15.45
N GLU A 29 -1.98 10.86 14.77
CA GLU A 29 -3.03 10.02 15.37
C GLU A 29 -2.51 8.65 15.81
N PHE A 30 -1.69 7.99 14.98
CA PHE A 30 -1.23 6.61 15.19
C PHE A 30 0.22 6.50 15.66
N GLY A 31 0.90 7.64 15.86
CA GLY A 31 2.33 7.73 16.15
C GLY A 31 3.23 7.45 14.93
N SER A 32 2.81 6.58 14.01
CA SER A 32 3.51 6.32 12.75
C SER A 32 2.56 5.76 11.68
N PHE A 33 2.94 5.91 10.41
CA PHE A 33 2.22 5.28 9.31
C PHE A 33 2.39 3.75 9.30
N TYR A 34 3.49 3.24 9.87
CA TYR A 34 3.71 1.80 10.06
C TYR A 34 2.65 1.21 11.00
N ASN A 35 2.45 1.82 12.17
CA ASN A 35 1.44 1.39 13.14
C ASN A 35 0.03 1.48 12.55
N TYR A 36 -0.27 2.56 11.82
CA TYR A 36 -1.51 2.70 11.09
C TYR A 36 -1.72 1.54 10.11
N THR A 37 -0.71 1.22 9.30
CA THR A 37 -0.79 0.14 8.31
C THR A 37 -0.97 -1.22 8.98
N LEU A 38 -0.19 -1.54 10.03
CA LEU A 38 -0.33 -2.80 10.77
C LEU A 38 -1.70 -2.98 11.43
N SER A 39 -2.37 -1.89 11.81
CA SER A 39 -3.68 -1.97 12.47
C SER A 39 -4.78 -2.62 11.60
N PHE A 40 -4.56 -2.73 10.29
CA PHE A 40 -5.47 -3.41 9.36
C PHE A 40 -5.17 -4.92 9.21
N PHE A 41 -4.06 -5.40 9.76
CA PHE A 41 -3.61 -6.79 9.63
C PHE A 41 -4.06 -7.65 10.80
N PRO A 42 -4.38 -8.93 10.56
CA PRO A 42 -4.63 -9.88 11.64
C PRO A 42 -3.39 -10.00 12.53
N ASP A 43 -3.62 -10.01 13.85
CA ASP A 43 -2.58 -10.08 14.88
C ASP A 43 -1.46 -9.03 14.76
N ASN A 44 -1.69 -7.93 14.01
CA ASN A 44 -0.68 -6.94 13.66
C ASN A 44 0.57 -7.56 13.00
N LYS A 45 0.40 -8.58 12.15
CA LYS A 45 1.49 -9.28 11.46
C LYS A 45 1.38 -9.20 9.94
N PRO A 46 2.51 -9.04 9.22
CA PRO A 46 2.56 -9.22 7.78
C PRO A 46 2.03 -10.58 7.33
N ILE A 47 1.47 -10.63 6.13
CA ILE A 47 0.95 -11.85 5.51
C ILE A 47 2.01 -12.41 4.58
N ILE A 48 2.25 -13.73 4.64
CA ILE A 48 3.11 -14.44 3.69
C ILE A 48 2.22 -15.43 2.94
N ASN A 49 2.03 -15.20 1.65
CA ASN A 49 1.24 -16.08 0.80
C ASN A 49 2.13 -17.14 0.14
N SER A 50 1.55 -18.29 -0.22
CA SER A 50 2.25 -19.36 -0.91
C SER A 50 1.80 -19.50 -2.36
N LEU A 51 2.38 -18.66 -3.23
CA LEU A 51 2.02 -18.60 -4.65
C LEU A 51 2.94 -19.50 -5.48
N LYS A 52 2.37 -20.44 -6.25
CA LYS A 52 3.13 -21.26 -7.20
C LYS A 52 3.29 -20.58 -8.56
N SER A 53 2.39 -19.68 -8.89
CA SER A 53 2.41 -18.91 -10.13
C SER A 53 1.81 -17.52 -9.96
N LEU A 54 2.17 -16.58 -10.85
CA LEU A 54 1.60 -15.23 -10.82
C LEU A 54 0.08 -15.20 -11.08
N LYS A 55 -0.48 -16.26 -11.67
CA LYS A 55 -1.94 -16.36 -11.88
C LYS A 55 -2.72 -16.52 -10.58
N GLU A 56 -2.06 -16.97 -9.51
CA GLU A 56 -2.64 -17.10 -8.18
C GLU A 56 -2.55 -15.79 -7.38
N ALA A 57 -1.71 -14.83 -7.82
CA ALA A 57 -1.54 -13.57 -7.12
C ALA A 57 -2.84 -12.75 -7.20
N PRO A 58 -3.47 -12.40 -6.07
CA PRO A 58 -4.67 -11.60 -6.10
C PRO A 58 -4.31 -10.14 -6.45
N ALA A 59 -5.28 -9.41 -7.01
CA ALA A 59 -5.11 -7.98 -7.31
C ALA A 59 -5.49 -7.07 -6.12
N PHE A 60 -6.16 -7.63 -5.11
CA PHE A 60 -6.63 -6.95 -3.91
C PHE A 60 -6.92 -7.98 -2.81
N SER A 61 -7.08 -7.53 -1.58
CA SER A 61 -7.43 -8.35 -0.43
C SER A 61 -8.39 -7.61 0.52
N PRO A 62 -9.03 -8.32 1.47
CA PRO A 62 -9.84 -7.65 2.50
C PRO A 62 -9.07 -6.56 3.27
N VAL A 63 -7.77 -6.78 3.50
CA VAL A 63 -6.89 -5.79 4.15
C VAL A 63 -6.73 -4.54 3.26
N SER A 64 -6.45 -4.70 1.97
CA SER A 64 -6.31 -3.56 1.05
C SER A 64 -7.62 -2.82 0.82
N ASP A 65 -8.76 -3.54 0.85
CA ASP A 65 -10.09 -2.94 0.77
C ASP A 65 -10.38 -2.06 1.98
N ALA A 66 -10.13 -2.59 3.19
CA ALA A 66 -10.33 -1.87 4.44
C ALA A 66 -9.45 -0.61 4.53
N MET A 67 -8.15 -0.76 4.28
CA MET A 67 -7.20 0.36 4.33
C MET A 67 -7.50 1.40 3.24
N SER A 68 -7.77 0.98 2.00
CA SER A 68 -8.14 1.92 0.91
C SER A 68 -9.42 2.69 1.25
N LYS A 69 -10.41 2.04 1.84
CA LYS A 69 -11.67 2.69 2.24
C LYS A 69 -11.43 3.76 3.31
N ASP A 70 -10.64 3.45 4.35
CA ASP A 70 -10.31 4.42 5.38
C ASP A 70 -9.47 5.58 4.83
N MET A 71 -8.41 5.29 4.07
CA MET A 71 -7.59 6.33 3.46
C MET A 71 -8.39 7.27 2.54
N LYS A 72 -9.32 6.73 1.75
CA LYS A 72 -10.25 7.55 0.95
C LYS A 72 -11.13 8.44 1.84
N LYS A 73 -11.66 7.91 2.95
CA LYS A 73 -12.44 8.69 3.93
C LYS A 73 -11.59 9.81 4.54
N ARG A 74 -10.30 9.57 4.78
CA ARG A 74 -9.32 10.55 5.28
C ARG A 74 -8.86 11.56 4.23
N GLY A 75 -9.32 11.45 2.98
CA GLY A 75 -9.05 12.43 1.92
C GLY A 75 -7.97 12.03 0.92
N PHE A 76 -7.34 10.85 1.07
CA PHE A 76 -6.36 10.38 0.10
C PHE A 76 -6.98 10.19 -1.29
N LYS A 77 -6.19 10.52 -2.31
CA LYS A 77 -6.55 10.42 -3.73
C LYS A 77 -5.61 9.43 -4.43
N PHE A 78 -6.10 8.81 -5.51
CA PHE A 78 -5.35 7.80 -6.29
C PHE A 78 -4.87 6.60 -5.45
N PHE A 79 -5.63 6.21 -4.43
CA PHE A 79 -5.29 5.09 -3.56
C PHE A 79 -6.47 4.11 -3.43
N GLY A 80 -6.79 3.42 -4.53
CA GLY A 80 -7.81 2.36 -4.58
C GLY A 80 -7.28 1.03 -4.05
N SER A 81 -8.15 0.04 -3.82
CA SER A 81 -7.76 -1.24 -3.21
C SER A 81 -6.62 -1.93 -3.95
N THR A 82 -6.64 -1.99 -5.28
CA THR A 82 -5.54 -2.56 -6.07
C THR A 82 -4.21 -1.82 -5.88
N ILE A 83 -4.24 -0.48 -5.79
CA ILE A 83 -3.03 0.32 -5.54
C ILE A 83 -2.56 0.10 -4.10
N CYS A 84 -3.49 -0.01 -3.14
CA CYS A 84 -3.18 -0.33 -1.76
C CYS A 84 -2.55 -1.71 -1.63
N TYR A 85 -3.07 -2.72 -2.32
CA TYR A 85 -2.52 -4.07 -2.34
C TYR A 85 -1.10 -4.07 -2.90
N ALA A 86 -0.89 -3.44 -4.06
CA ALA A 86 0.44 -3.27 -4.66
C ALA A 86 1.42 -2.53 -3.73
N HIS A 87 0.94 -1.51 -3.00
CA HIS A 87 1.75 -0.81 -2.01
C HIS A 87 2.15 -1.74 -0.85
N LEU A 88 1.22 -2.53 -0.31
CA LEU A 88 1.46 -3.46 0.78
C LEU A 88 2.41 -4.59 0.38
N GLN A 89 2.34 -5.05 -0.88
CA GLN A 89 3.32 -5.97 -1.46
C GLN A 89 4.72 -5.32 -1.51
N ALA A 90 4.81 -4.13 -2.12
CA ALA A 90 6.08 -3.44 -2.32
C ALA A 90 6.76 -2.98 -1.01
N SER A 91 5.99 -2.77 0.05
CA SER A 91 6.48 -2.38 1.37
C SER A 91 6.68 -3.54 2.34
N GLY A 92 6.42 -4.78 1.91
CA GLY A 92 6.72 -5.99 2.69
C GLY A 92 5.67 -6.38 3.74
N PHE A 93 4.52 -5.71 3.77
CA PHE A 93 3.39 -6.15 4.61
C PHE A 93 2.67 -7.38 4.03
N ILE A 94 2.78 -7.59 2.72
CA ILE A 94 2.30 -8.77 2.03
C ILE A 94 3.46 -9.35 1.22
N ASN A 95 3.89 -10.56 1.55
CA ASN A 95 4.90 -11.28 0.81
C ASN A 95 4.24 -12.20 -0.21
N ASP A 96 4.19 -11.73 -1.45
CA ASP A 96 3.68 -12.45 -2.63
C ASP A 96 4.81 -12.98 -3.53
N HIS A 97 6.04 -13.10 -3.02
CA HIS A 97 7.07 -13.80 -3.76
C HIS A 97 6.63 -15.26 -4.02
N LEU A 98 6.83 -15.72 -5.25
CA LEU A 98 6.54 -17.11 -5.64
C LEU A 98 7.38 -18.08 -4.78
N GLU A 99 6.88 -19.30 -4.55
CA GLU A 99 7.59 -20.34 -3.79
C GLU A 99 9.01 -20.62 -4.30
N GLY A 100 9.24 -20.53 -5.61
CA GLY A 100 10.56 -20.69 -6.22
C GLY A 100 11.43 -19.42 -6.25
N CYS A 101 10.97 -18.30 -5.69
CA CYS A 101 11.71 -17.05 -5.69
C CYS A 101 12.73 -17.01 -4.55
N GLU A 102 14.02 -16.82 -4.87
CA GLU A 102 15.12 -16.75 -3.90
C GLU A 102 14.93 -15.67 -2.82
N TRP A 103 14.14 -14.63 -3.12
CA TRP A 103 13.87 -13.50 -2.22
C TRP A 103 12.70 -13.74 -1.25
N LYS A 104 11.96 -14.86 -1.38
CA LYS A 104 10.76 -15.10 -0.55
C LYS A 104 11.07 -15.17 0.94
N TYR A 105 12.20 -15.76 1.31
CA TYR A 105 12.64 -15.93 2.70
C TYR A 105 14.02 -15.31 2.96
N ALA A 106 14.48 -14.44 2.05
CA ALA A 106 15.72 -13.70 2.25
C ALA A 106 15.58 -12.80 3.48
N LYS A 107 16.59 -12.85 4.36
CA LYS A 107 16.68 -12.03 5.57
C LYS A 107 17.41 -10.72 5.29
#